data_AF-A0A5C1AER1-F1
#
_entry.id   AF-A0A5C1AER1-F1
#
_cell.length_a   1.000
_cell.length_b   1.000
_cell.length_c   1.000
_cell.angle_alpha   90.00
_cell.angle_beta   90.00
_cell.angle_gamma   90.00
#
_symmetry.space_group_name_H-M   'P 1'
#
loop_
_entity.id
_entity.type
_entity.pdbx_description
1 polymer ?
#
loop_
_entity_poly.entity_id
_entity_poly.type
_entity_poly.pdbx_seq_one_letter_code
_entity_poly.pdbx_strand_id
1 'polypeptide(L)'
;MLARLLAMLAALFLAPAAHAEQGPGEDDRCRTEAEKAVTIQVTVMKTIDGEKAKEVTVEAKVLGVERSKAKLKKGDTVTIAYSLPTVRRAGPTRPPVLEAGEVYPAFLNKRDQSFAPAAAASSFRMTPEPPYTDKKAQQFGRAVLKVEELINGTPTGEKAEKLKAEVVGIGTGGDVMYRWIQARLGDEQRSLEAWIRDTNPAPEKSKELKAMIAFLQKVSIEIDAPK
;
A
#
# COMPACT_ATOMS: atom_id res chain seq x y z
N MET A 1 -59.31 1.38 -22.58
CA MET A 1 -58.40 2.02 -21.60
C MET A 1 -57.78 1.04 -20.59
N LEU A 2 -58.37 -0.12 -20.31
CA LEU A 2 -57.80 -1.09 -19.33
C LEU A 2 -56.56 -1.88 -19.81
N ALA A 3 -56.36 -2.08 -21.11
CA ALA A 3 -55.23 -2.88 -21.62
C ALA A 3 -53.87 -2.14 -21.60
N ARG A 4 -53.84 -0.82 -21.44
CA ARG A 4 -52.60 -0.03 -21.33
C ARG A 4 -52.10 0.11 -19.89
N LEU A 5 -52.93 -0.17 -18.89
CA LEU A 5 -52.55 -0.11 -17.47
C LEU A 5 -51.87 -1.41 -16.99
N LEU A 6 -52.16 -2.55 -17.64
CA LEU A 6 -51.53 -3.85 -17.29
C LEU A 6 -50.09 -3.99 -17.82
N ALA A 7 -49.73 -3.33 -18.92
CA ALA A 7 -48.39 -3.40 -19.48
C ALA A 7 -47.35 -2.54 -18.72
N MET A 8 -47.81 -1.59 -17.90
CA MET A 8 -46.93 -0.71 -17.12
C MET A 8 -46.58 -1.28 -15.73
N LEU A 9 -47.29 -2.31 -15.26
CA LEU A 9 -47.03 -2.96 -13.96
C LEU A 9 -46.07 -4.15 -14.04
N ALA A 10 -45.76 -4.65 -15.25
CA ALA A 10 -44.95 -5.86 -15.45
C ALA A 10 -43.44 -5.57 -15.66
N ALA A 11 -43.01 -4.30 -15.66
CA ALA A 11 -41.62 -3.91 -15.93
C ALA A 11 -40.76 -3.67 -14.68
N LEU A 12 -41.27 -3.97 -13.47
CA LEU A 12 -40.63 -3.59 -12.21
C LEU A 12 -40.06 -4.77 -11.39
N PHE A 13 -39.57 -5.85 -11.99
CA PHE A 13 -38.88 -6.91 -11.22
C PHE A 13 -37.81 -7.69 -12.01
N LEU A 14 -36.92 -6.97 -12.71
CA LEU A 14 -35.59 -7.49 -13.04
C LEU A 14 -34.50 -6.52 -12.58
N ALA A 15 -34.44 -6.29 -11.27
CA ALA A 15 -33.18 -5.84 -10.69
C ALA A 15 -32.28 -7.08 -10.54
N PRO A 16 -31.11 -7.15 -11.17
CA PRO A 16 -30.10 -8.12 -10.74
C PRO A 16 -29.87 -7.89 -9.25
N ALA A 17 -29.73 -8.99 -8.49
CA ALA A 17 -29.24 -8.93 -7.12
C ALA A 17 -27.82 -8.37 -7.16
N ALA A 18 -27.73 -7.04 -7.21
CA ALA A 18 -26.50 -6.33 -6.94
C ALA A 18 -26.12 -6.75 -5.54
N HIS A 19 -25.04 -7.53 -5.44
CA HIS A 19 -24.33 -7.66 -4.19
C HIS A 19 -24.02 -6.24 -3.75
N ALA A 20 -24.67 -5.78 -2.68
CA ALA A 20 -24.18 -4.65 -1.93
C ALA A 20 -22.85 -5.11 -1.32
N GLU A 21 -21.81 -5.16 -2.15
CA GLU A 21 -20.44 -5.06 -1.69
C GLU A 21 -20.43 -3.82 -0.82
N GLN A 22 -19.97 -3.97 0.42
CA GLN A 22 -19.78 -2.83 1.32
C GLN A 22 -19.13 -1.69 0.56
N GLY A 23 -19.53 -0.45 0.86
CA GLY A 23 -19.04 0.72 0.13
C GLY A 23 -17.51 0.69 0.04
N PRO A 24 -16.94 1.17 -1.09
CA PRO A 24 -15.49 1.10 -1.29
C PRO A 24 -14.75 1.71 -0.08
N GLY A 25 -13.90 0.91 0.57
CA GLY A 25 -13.07 1.32 1.72
C GLY A 25 -13.60 0.97 3.12
N GLU A 26 -14.76 0.32 3.26
CA GLU A 26 -15.28 -0.03 4.59
C GLU A 26 -14.40 -1.05 5.33
N ASP A 27 -13.88 -2.06 4.62
CA ASP A 27 -12.91 -3.02 5.17
C ASP A 27 -11.59 -2.35 5.57
N ASP A 28 -11.14 -1.33 4.82
CA ASP A 28 -9.92 -0.57 5.13
C ASP A 28 -10.07 0.24 6.41
N ARG A 29 -11.24 0.87 6.57
CA ARG A 29 -11.60 1.57 7.80
C ARG A 29 -11.62 0.61 8.98
N CYS A 30 -12.29 -0.54 8.85
CA CYS A 30 -12.36 -1.57 9.90
C CYS A 30 -10.97 -2.09 10.30
N ARG A 31 -10.05 -2.31 9.34
CA ARG A 31 -8.65 -2.70 9.64
C ARG A 31 -7.85 -1.59 10.30
N THR A 32 -8.08 -0.33 9.91
CA THR A 32 -7.42 0.84 10.50
C THR A 32 -7.86 1.05 11.95
N GLU A 33 -9.15 0.90 12.21
CA GLU A 33 -9.77 1.07 13.53
C GLU A 33 -9.58 -0.16 14.44
N ALA A 34 -9.23 -1.32 13.86
CA ALA A 34 -9.03 -2.56 14.59
C ALA A 34 -8.11 -2.38 15.80
N GLU A 35 -8.52 -2.92 16.95
CA GLU A 35 -7.78 -2.73 18.19
C GLU A 35 -6.38 -3.36 18.16
N LYS A 36 -6.21 -4.41 17.34
CA LYS A 36 -4.99 -5.18 17.15
C LYS A 36 -4.69 -5.31 15.67
N ALA A 37 -3.43 -5.10 15.30
CA ALA A 37 -2.85 -5.47 14.01
C ALA A 37 -1.57 -6.26 14.31
N VAL A 38 -1.59 -7.55 14.02
CA VAL A 38 -0.55 -8.50 14.38
C VAL A 38 -0.28 -9.48 13.24
N THR A 39 0.91 -10.06 13.21
CA THR A 39 1.21 -11.24 12.38
C THR A 39 1.07 -12.48 13.27
N ILE A 40 0.31 -13.46 12.83
CA ILE A 40 0.06 -14.70 13.57
C ILE A 40 0.50 -15.92 12.78
N GLN A 41 0.91 -16.96 13.48
CA GLN A 41 1.03 -18.32 12.95
C GLN A 41 -0.05 -19.18 13.57
N VAL A 42 -0.91 -19.80 12.76
CA VAL A 42 -1.96 -20.67 13.27
C VAL A 42 -1.34 -21.95 13.81
N THR A 43 -1.63 -22.26 15.07
CA THR A 43 -1.18 -23.50 15.71
C THR A 43 -2.27 -24.56 15.70
N VAL A 44 -3.51 -24.17 15.93
CA VAL A 44 -4.67 -25.06 15.93
C VAL A 44 -5.85 -24.38 15.25
N MET A 45 -6.55 -25.10 14.39
CA MET A 45 -7.83 -24.68 13.83
C MET A 45 -8.88 -25.75 14.09
N LYS A 46 -10.06 -25.32 14.57
CA LYS A 46 -11.22 -26.17 14.84
C LYS A 46 -12.46 -25.57 14.18
N THR A 47 -13.28 -26.42 13.57
CA THR A 47 -14.60 -26.05 13.07
C THR A 47 -15.68 -26.93 13.69
N ILE A 48 -16.79 -26.33 14.08
CA ILE A 48 -17.99 -27.04 14.53
C ILE A 48 -19.11 -26.68 13.56
N ASP A 49 -19.64 -27.68 12.86
CA ASP A 49 -20.79 -27.51 11.97
C ASP A 49 -22.08 -27.39 12.78
N GLY A 50 -22.79 -26.28 12.59
CA GLY A 50 -24.14 -26.07 13.09
C GLY A 50 -25.13 -25.87 11.96
N GLU A 51 -26.43 -26.03 12.26
CA GLU A 51 -27.51 -25.94 11.28
C GLU A 51 -27.52 -24.59 10.52
N LYS A 52 -27.21 -23.49 11.22
CA LYS A 52 -27.27 -22.12 10.68
C LYS A 52 -25.90 -21.50 10.40
N ALA A 53 -24.85 -22.00 11.03
CA ALA A 53 -23.50 -21.48 10.89
C ALA A 53 -22.46 -22.55 11.25
N LYS A 54 -21.29 -22.46 10.62
CA LYS A 54 -20.07 -23.15 11.03
C LYS A 54 -19.29 -22.25 11.98
N GLU A 55 -19.09 -22.68 13.21
CA GLU A 55 -18.27 -21.97 14.18
C GLU A 55 -16.80 -22.32 13.96
N VAL A 56 -15.94 -21.31 13.90
CA VAL A 56 -14.49 -21.46 13.69
C VAL A 56 -13.76 -20.93 14.92
N THR A 57 -12.86 -21.73 15.47
CA THR A 57 -11.95 -21.34 16.54
C THR A 57 -10.51 -21.60 16.10
N VAL A 58 -9.66 -20.59 16.25
CA VAL A 58 -8.26 -20.62 15.85
C VAL A 58 -7.41 -20.28 17.07
N GLU A 59 -6.46 -21.13 17.41
CA GLU A 59 -5.36 -20.77 18.30
C GLU A 59 -4.16 -20.42 17.44
N ALA A 60 -3.48 -19.32 17.77
CA ALA A 60 -2.36 -18.83 16.98
C ALA A 60 -1.30 -18.18 17.86
N LYS A 61 -0.04 -18.31 17.45
CA LYS A 61 1.10 -17.63 18.06
C LYS A 61 1.34 -16.29 17.38
N VAL A 62 1.50 -15.23 18.16
CA VAL A 62 1.85 -13.90 17.66
C VAL A 62 3.31 -13.89 17.26
N LEU A 63 3.58 -13.67 15.98
CA LEU A 63 4.94 -13.54 15.43
C LEU A 63 5.43 -12.09 15.41
N GLY A 64 4.52 -11.13 15.27
CA GLY A 64 4.81 -9.70 15.17
C GLY A 64 3.61 -8.85 15.61
N VAL A 65 3.89 -7.64 16.11
CA VAL A 65 2.87 -6.70 16.59
C VAL A 65 3.12 -5.34 15.95
N GLU A 66 2.19 -4.90 15.11
CA GLU A 66 2.20 -3.56 14.51
C GLU A 66 1.42 -2.58 15.39
N ARG A 67 0.24 -3.01 15.89
CA ARG A 67 -0.62 -2.22 16.76
C ARG A 67 -1.29 -3.11 17.80
N SER A 68 -1.29 -2.69 19.07
CA SER A 68 -2.00 -3.43 20.11
C SER A 68 -2.48 -2.55 21.26
N LYS A 69 -3.79 -2.28 21.32
CA LYS A 69 -4.40 -1.59 22.48
C LYS A 69 -4.39 -2.41 23.79
N ALA A 70 -4.21 -3.73 23.73
CA ALA A 70 -4.27 -4.63 24.90
C ALA A 70 -2.93 -5.30 25.24
N LYS A 71 -1.80 -4.69 24.87
CA LYS A 71 -0.45 -5.17 25.22
C LYS A 71 -0.11 -6.61 24.76
N LEU A 72 -0.72 -7.12 23.68
CA LEU A 72 -0.22 -8.33 23.00
C LEU A 72 1.26 -8.15 22.64
N LYS A 73 2.05 -9.19 22.83
CA LYS A 73 3.48 -9.23 22.53
C LYS A 73 3.79 -10.39 21.59
N LYS A 74 4.94 -10.30 20.92
CA LYS A 74 5.50 -11.42 20.17
C LYS A 74 5.69 -12.62 21.11
N GLY A 75 5.24 -13.78 20.66
CA GLY A 75 5.28 -15.03 21.41
C GLY A 75 3.98 -15.37 22.13
N ASP A 76 3.07 -14.41 22.31
CA ASP A 76 1.78 -14.65 22.94
C ASP A 76 0.95 -15.64 22.10
N THR A 77 0.11 -16.42 22.78
CA THR A 77 -0.90 -17.25 22.13
C THR A 77 -2.26 -16.56 22.25
N VAL A 78 -2.98 -16.48 21.13
CA VAL A 78 -4.30 -15.87 21.06
C VAL A 78 -5.33 -16.85 20.53
N THR A 79 -6.57 -16.70 21.01
CA THR A 79 -7.72 -17.43 20.48
C THR A 79 -8.57 -16.48 19.66
N ILE A 80 -8.85 -16.85 18.40
CA ILE A 80 -9.69 -16.11 17.47
C ILE A 80 -10.93 -16.93 17.18
N ALA A 81 -12.11 -16.33 17.29
CA ALA A 81 -13.38 -17.01 17.10
C ALA A 81 -14.32 -16.22 16.18
N TYR A 82 -14.92 -16.91 15.20
CA TYR A 82 -15.89 -16.33 14.26
C TYR A 82 -16.82 -17.39 13.69
N SER A 83 -18.01 -16.97 13.26
CA SER A 83 -19.01 -17.83 12.65
C SER A 83 -19.12 -17.60 11.15
N LEU A 84 -19.30 -18.67 10.40
CA LEU A 84 -19.50 -18.68 8.96
C LEU A 84 -20.95 -19.09 8.68
N PRO A 85 -21.84 -18.16 8.31
CA PRO A 85 -23.23 -18.50 8.03
C PRO A 85 -23.31 -19.49 6.85
N THR A 86 -24.16 -20.52 6.98
CA THR A 86 -24.35 -21.56 5.95
C THR A 86 -25.01 -20.98 4.70
N VAL A 87 -25.93 -20.03 4.88
CA VAL A 87 -26.59 -19.30 3.79
C VAL A 87 -25.81 -18.03 3.45
N ARG A 88 -25.48 -17.84 2.17
CA ARG A 88 -24.89 -16.59 1.68
C ARG A 88 -25.96 -15.49 1.69
N ARG A 89 -25.69 -14.39 2.40
CA ARG A 89 -26.48 -13.16 2.38
C ARG A 89 -25.64 -12.05 1.77
N ALA A 90 -26.27 -11.03 1.20
CA ALA A 90 -25.58 -9.80 0.82
C ALA A 90 -24.91 -9.19 2.06
N GLY A 91 -23.65 -8.78 1.94
CA GLY A 91 -22.85 -8.26 3.04
C GLY A 91 -21.35 -8.53 2.87
N PRO A 92 -20.55 -8.27 3.94
CA PRO A 92 -19.10 -8.47 3.94
C PRO A 92 -18.68 -9.85 3.44
N THR A 93 -17.56 -9.91 2.72
CA THR A 93 -16.98 -11.21 2.32
C THR A 93 -16.64 -12.01 3.57
N ARG A 94 -17.16 -13.23 3.69
CA ARG A 94 -16.96 -14.09 4.86
C ARG A 94 -15.46 -14.36 5.09
N PRO A 95 -14.98 -14.34 6.35
CA PRO A 95 -13.63 -14.79 6.67
C PRO A 95 -13.31 -16.16 6.07
N PRO A 96 -12.09 -16.40 5.56
CA PRO A 96 -11.66 -17.75 5.22
C PRO A 96 -11.57 -18.62 6.48
N VAL A 97 -11.61 -19.94 6.32
CA VAL A 97 -11.10 -20.85 7.36
C VAL A 97 -9.58 -20.81 7.27
N LEU A 98 -8.91 -20.49 8.37
CA LEU A 98 -7.43 -20.42 8.38
C LEU A 98 -6.81 -21.82 8.46
N GLU A 99 -5.63 -22.00 7.89
CA GLU A 99 -4.94 -23.28 7.85
C GLU A 99 -3.90 -23.38 8.96
N ALA A 100 -3.79 -24.56 9.61
CA ALA A 100 -2.80 -24.77 10.65
C ALA A 100 -1.38 -24.80 10.08
N GLY A 101 -0.43 -24.18 10.76
CA GLY A 101 0.96 -24.00 10.32
C GLY A 101 1.20 -22.70 9.54
N GLU A 102 0.16 -22.16 8.91
CA GLU A 102 0.25 -20.99 8.04
C GLU A 102 0.34 -19.67 8.81
N VAL A 103 0.90 -18.66 8.15
CA VAL A 103 1.14 -17.32 8.69
C VAL A 103 0.21 -16.31 8.02
N TYR A 104 -0.47 -15.51 8.83
CA TYR A 104 -1.41 -14.49 8.35
C TYR A 104 -1.18 -13.14 9.04
N PRO A 105 -1.38 -12.00 8.35
CA PRO A 105 -1.75 -10.78 9.05
C PRO A 105 -3.10 -11.00 9.74
N ALA A 106 -3.33 -10.34 10.87
CA ALA A 106 -4.58 -10.43 11.61
C ALA A 106 -4.97 -9.07 12.21
N PHE A 107 -6.08 -8.53 11.72
CA PHE A 107 -6.73 -7.34 12.25
C PHE A 107 -7.89 -7.76 13.15
N LEU A 108 -7.76 -7.53 14.45
CA LEU A 108 -8.62 -8.14 15.46
C LEU A 108 -9.19 -7.14 16.45
N ASN A 109 -10.43 -7.40 16.87
CA ASN A 109 -11.09 -6.74 17.99
C ASN A 109 -11.26 -7.71 19.15
N LYS A 110 -11.15 -7.22 20.38
CA LYS A 110 -11.36 -8.06 21.57
C LYS A 110 -12.83 -8.45 21.66
N ARG A 111 -13.11 -9.72 21.95
CA ARG A 111 -14.45 -10.25 22.21
C ARG A 111 -14.40 -11.20 23.40
N ASP A 112 -14.84 -10.73 24.56
CA ASP A 112 -14.78 -11.48 25.81
C ASP A 112 -13.35 -12.02 26.09
N GLN A 113 -13.18 -13.34 26.03
CA GLN A 113 -11.93 -14.07 26.24
C GLN A 113 -11.20 -14.42 24.92
N SER A 114 -11.74 -14.02 23.78
CA SER A 114 -11.17 -14.29 22.46
C SER A 114 -11.07 -13.00 21.63
N PHE A 115 -10.65 -13.16 20.38
CA PHE A 115 -10.60 -12.11 19.40
C PHE A 115 -11.54 -12.43 18.24
N ALA A 116 -12.13 -11.40 17.65
CA ALA A 116 -12.93 -11.50 16.44
C ALA A 116 -12.24 -10.78 15.27
N PRO A 117 -12.40 -11.26 14.02
CA PRO A 117 -11.95 -10.54 12.84
C PRO A 117 -12.60 -9.15 12.77
N ALA A 118 -11.81 -8.10 12.59
CA ALA A 118 -12.31 -6.73 12.57
C ALA A 118 -12.95 -6.34 11.23
N ALA A 119 -12.52 -6.95 10.13
CA ALA A 119 -12.88 -6.62 8.75
C ALA A 119 -13.18 -7.87 7.90
N ALA A 120 -13.95 -8.81 8.46
CA ALA A 120 -14.35 -10.04 7.80
C ALA A 120 -13.18 -10.77 7.09
N ALA A 121 -13.30 -11.13 5.80
CA ALA A 121 -12.21 -11.75 5.01
C ALA A 121 -10.92 -10.92 4.94
N SER A 122 -11.05 -9.61 4.88
CA SER A 122 -9.92 -8.68 4.77
C SER A 122 -9.09 -8.66 6.06
N SER A 123 -9.63 -9.12 7.19
CA SER A 123 -8.89 -9.25 8.46
C SER A 123 -7.65 -10.14 8.36
N PHE A 124 -7.60 -11.06 7.40
CA PHE A 124 -6.54 -12.06 7.26
C PHE A 124 -5.75 -11.95 5.95
N ARG A 125 -5.94 -10.86 5.21
CA ARG A 125 -5.25 -10.63 3.95
C ARG A 125 -4.26 -9.49 4.10
N MET A 126 -3.09 -9.67 3.51
CA MET A 126 -2.29 -8.53 3.08
C MET A 126 -3.04 -7.90 1.94
N THR A 127 -3.95 -6.99 2.25
CA THR A 127 -4.25 -5.94 1.30
C THR A 127 -3.04 -5.00 1.34
N PRO A 128 -2.64 -4.38 0.22
CA PRO A 128 -1.73 -3.25 0.29
C PRO A 128 -2.31 -2.27 1.31
N GLU A 129 -1.45 -1.79 2.20
CA GLU A 129 -1.75 -0.84 3.27
C GLU A 129 -2.75 0.27 2.83
N PRO A 130 -3.50 0.87 3.79
CA PRO A 130 -4.54 1.88 3.50
C PRO A 130 -4.08 2.89 2.46
N PRO A 131 -4.99 3.50 1.66
CA PRO A 131 -4.59 4.46 0.64
C PRO A 131 -3.67 5.47 1.29
N TYR A 132 -2.41 5.45 0.88
CA TYR A 132 -1.31 6.18 1.48
C TYR A 132 -1.68 7.67 1.47
N THR A 133 -2.37 8.15 2.50
CA THR A 133 -2.67 9.58 2.68
C THR A 133 -1.61 10.25 3.53
N ASP A 134 -0.48 9.58 3.75
CA ASP A 134 0.73 10.30 4.09
C ASP A 134 1.18 11.10 2.87
N LYS A 135 0.66 12.33 2.81
CA LYS A 135 1.05 13.33 1.81
C LYS A 135 2.57 13.41 1.69
N LYS A 136 3.33 13.18 2.77
CA LYS A 136 4.80 13.21 2.74
C LYS A 136 5.38 12.04 1.95
N ALA A 137 4.86 10.83 2.10
CA ALA A 137 5.33 9.68 1.32
C ALA A 137 4.91 9.76 -0.15
N GLN A 138 3.71 10.26 -0.45
CA GLN A 138 3.33 10.56 -1.83
C GLN A 138 4.22 11.65 -2.45
N GLN A 139 4.51 12.71 -1.69
CA GLN A 139 5.45 13.76 -2.10
C GLN A 139 6.85 13.19 -2.33
N PHE A 140 7.33 12.31 -1.45
CA PHE A 140 8.61 11.62 -1.61
C PHE A 140 8.63 10.75 -2.87
N GLY A 141 7.62 9.89 -3.07
CA GLY A 141 7.54 9.05 -4.26
C GLY A 141 7.49 9.86 -5.56
N ARG A 142 6.73 10.96 -5.59
CA ARG A 142 6.73 11.88 -6.74
C ARG A 142 8.09 12.53 -6.95
N ALA A 143 8.78 12.92 -5.88
CA ALA A 143 10.12 13.48 -5.97
C ALA A 143 11.13 12.48 -6.54
N VAL A 144 11.08 11.21 -6.10
CA VAL A 144 11.91 10.14 -6.64
C VAL A 144 11.71 10.03 -8.16
N LEU A 145 10.46 9.92 -8.60
CA LEU A 145 10.14 9.80 -10.03
C LEU A 145 10.66 11.00 -10.85
N LYS A 146 10.59 12.21 -10.29
CA LYS A 146 11.07 13.42 -10.96
C LYS A 146 12.58 13.51 -11.07
N VAL A 147 13.30 13.09 -10.02
CA VAL A 147 14.76 13.01 -10.05
C VAL A 147 15.22 11.93 -11.02
N GLU A 148 14.57 10.76 -11.05
CA GLU A 148 14.88 9.72 -12.03
C GLU A 148 14.53 10.16 -13.46
N GLU A 149 13.45 10.91 -13.67
CA GLU A 149 13.13 11.47 -14.99
C GLU A 149 14.19 12.48 -15.45
N LEU A 150 14.72 13.29 -14.54
CA LEU A 150 15.82 14.22 -14.81
C LEU A 150 17.10 13.47 -15.19
N ILE A 151 17.48 12.46 -14.41
CA ILE A 151 18.71 11.67 -14.58
C ILE A 151 18.70 10.90 -15.91
N ASN A 152 17.57 10.28 -16.25
CA ASN A 152 17.43 9.47 -17.46
C ASN A 152 17.09 10.31 -18.71
N GLY A 153 16.84 11.61 -18.55
CA GLY A 153 16.44 12.52 -19.62
C GLY A 153 17.61 13.03 -20.47
N THR A 154 17.30 13.82 -21.48
CA THR A 154 18.31 14.62 -22.20
C THR A 154 18.61 15.90 -21.42
N PRO A 155 19.89 16.31 -21.26
CA PRO A 155 20.25 17.50 -20.46
C PRO A 155 19.98 18.83 -21.18
N THR A 156 19.23 18.82 -22.29
CA THR A 156 18.97 19.99 -23.13
C THR A 156 17.49 20.10 -23.49
N GLY A 157 17.07 21.33 -23.80
CA GLY A 157 15.70 21.63 -24.24
C GLY A 157 14.76 22.03 -23.09
N GLU A 158 13.57 22.48 -23.49
CA GLU A 158 12.55 23.02 -22.57
C GLU A 158 12.12 22.02 -21.48
N LYS A 159 12.00 20.74 -21.85
CA LYS A 159 11.65 19.67 -20.90
C LYS A 159 12.70 19.53 -19.80
N ALA A 160 13.99 19.61 -20.14
CA ALA A 160 15.08 19.49 -19.20
C ALA A 160 15.09 20.65 -18.20
N GLU A 161 14.90 21.88 -18.68
CA GLU A 161 14.83 23.07 -17.81
C GLU A 161 13.62 23.04 -16.88
N LYS A 162 12.47 22.54 -17.36
CA LYS A 162 11.28 22.36 -16.51
C LYS A 162 11.51 21.32 -15.42
N LEU A 163 12.06 20.16 -15.77
CA LEU A 163 12.40 19.12 -14.79
C LEU A 163 13.44 19.59 -13.79
N LYS A 164 14.45 20.34 -14.24
CA LYS A 164 15.43 20.96 -13.37
C LYS A 164 14.76 21.88 -12.35
N ALA A 165 13.89 22.80 -12.79
CA ALA A 165 13.19 23.72 -11.91
C ALA A 165 12.31 22.98 -10.88
N GLU A 166 11.63 21.91 -11.29
CA GLU A 166 10.86 21.04 -10.38
C GLU A 166 11.77 20.38 -9.34
N VAL A 167 12.91 19.80 -9.75
CA VAL A 167 13.88 19.14 -8.85
C VAL A 167 14.53 20.13 -7.89
N VAL A 168 14.89 21.34 -8.34
CA VAL A 168 15.40 22.42 -7.48
C VAL A 168 14.35 22.84 -6.44
N GLY A 169 13.09 22.97 -6.87
CA GLY A 169 11.98 23.25 -5.96
C GLY A 169 11.80 22.19 -4.86
N ILE A 170 11.98 20.91 -5.21
CA ILE A 170 11.90 19.81 -4.24
C ILE A 170 13.11 19.80 -3.30
N GLY A 171 14.32 19.95 -3.84
CA GLY A 171 15.58 19.95 -3.08
C GLY A 171 15.67 21.05 -2.03
N THR A 172 14.89 22.12 -2.22
CA THR A 172 14.83 23.25 -1.29
C THR A 172 13.70 23.16 -0.26
N GLY A 173 12.91 22.07 -0.28
CA GLY A 173 11.70 21.88 0.54
C GLY A 173 11.88 21.28 1.95
N GLY A 174 13.11 21.03 2.40
CA GLY A 174 13.43 20.58 3.78
C GLY A 174 14.56 19.55 3.88
N ASP A 175 15.08 19.34 5.10
CA ASP A 175 16.34 18.63 5.39
C ASP A 175 16.46 17.20 4.87
N VAL A 176 15.36 16.45 4.83
CA VAL A 176 15.37 15.03 4.38
C VAL A 176 15.40 14.96 2.85
N MET A 177 14.56 15.75 2.18
CA MET A 177 14.52 15.81 0.72
C MET A 177 15.81 16.37 0.14
N TYR A 178 16.31 17.46 0.73
CA TYR A 178 17.59 18.05 0.39
C TYR A 178 18.72 17.01 0.38
N ARG A 179 18.91 16.31 1.52
CA ARG A 179 19.97 15.31 1.66
C ARG A 179 19.84 14.15 0.69
N TRP A 180 18.62 13.66 0.47
CA TRP A 180 18.38 12.56 -0.46
C TRP A 180 18.68 12.96 -1.90
N ILE A 181 18.22 14.14 -2.35
CA ILE A 181 18.45 14.62 -3.72
C ILE A 181 19.95 14.85 -3.95
N GLN A 182 20.64 15.51 -3.03
CA GLN A 182 22.09 15.73 -3.12
C GLN A 182 22.86 14.41 -3.22
N ALA A 183 22.51 13.42 -2.39
CA ALA A 183 23.13 12.10 -2.45
C ALA A 183 22.88 11.43 -3.82
N ARG A 184 21.63 11.42 -4.31
CA ARG A 184 21.27 10.75 -5.56
C ARG A 184 21.91 11.39 -6.79
N LEU A 185 21.93 12.72 -6.88
CA LEU A 185 22.59 13.45 -7.95
C LEU A 185 24.11 13.22 -7.93
N GLY A 186 24.72 13.22 -6.74
CA GLY A 186 26.15 12.95 -6.57
C GLY A 186 26.54 11.52 -6.92
N ASP A 187 25.72 10.52 -6.56
CA ASP A 187 25.92 9.12 -6.93
C ASP A 187 25.88 8.92 -8.45
N GLU A 188 24.95 9.59 -9.13
CA GLU A 188 24.85 9.54 -10.58
C GLU A 188 26.08 10.16 -11.24
N GLN A 189 26.50 11.35 -10.81
CA GLN A 189 27.70 12.01 -11.33
C GLN A 189 28.93 11.10 -11.22
N ARG A 190 29.18 10.53 -10.04
CA ARG A 190 30.29 9.60 -9.80
C ARG A 190 30.20 8.35 -10.67
N SER A 191 29.00 7.82 -10.88
CA SER A 191 28.78 6.64 -11.72
C SER A 191 29.10 6.94 -13.18
N LEU A 192 28.70 8.09 -13.70
CA LEU A 192 29.01 8.53 -15.06
C LEU A 192 30.51 8.81 -15.24
N GLU A 193 31.15 9.45 -14.27
CA GLU A 193 32.61 9.67 -14.27
C GLU A 193 33.40 8.36 -14.28
N ALA A 194 33.02 7.41 -13.41
CA ALA A 194 33.61 6.08 -13.38
C ALA A 194 33.42 5.36 -14.72
N TRP A 195 32.23 5.44 -15.31
CA TRP A 195 31.97 4.82 -16.61
C TRP A 195 32.85 5.39 -17.72
N ILE A 196 33.01 6.72 -17.80
CA ILE A 196 33.92 7.35 -18.77
C ILE A 196 35.36 6.85 -18.57
N ARG A 197 35.82 6.81 -17.31
CA ARG A 197 37.19 6.39 -16.95
C ARG A 197 37.44 4.93 -17.30
N ASP A 198 36.51 4.05 -16.95
CA ASP A 198 36.72 2.60 -16.95
C ASP A 198 36.40 1.96 -18.32
N THR A 199 35.52 2.57 -19.12
CA THR A 199 35.10 2.01 -20.42
C THR A 199 35.74 2.70 -21.63
N ASN A 200 36.34 3.88 -21.44
CA ASN A 200 36.91 4.71 -22.51
C ASN A 200 35.99 4.80 -23.75
N PRO A 201 34.78 5.36 -23.58
CA PRO A 201 33.75 5.33 -24.61
C PRO A 201 34.12 6.15 -25.84
N ALA A 202 33.40 5.91 -26.95
CA ALA A 202 33.55 6.71 -28.16
C ALA A 202 33.43 8.22 -27.88
N PRO A 203 34.16 9.10 -28.62
CA PRO A 203 34.22 10.53 -28.32
C PRO A 203 32.86 11.22 -28.18
N GLU A 204 31.91 10.90 -29.07
CA GLU A 204 30.55 11.45 -29.00
C GLU A 204 29.83 11.04 -27.72
N LYS A 205 29.97 9.76 -27.31
CA LYS A 205 29.36 9.28 -26.07
C LYS A 205 30.02 9.89 -24.84
N SER A 206 31.35 10.06 -24.86
CA SER A 206 32.08 10.77 -23.81
C SER A 206 31.57 12.21 -23.65
N LYS A 207 31.32 12.90 -24.76
CA LYS A 207 30.80 14.28 -24.78
C LYS A 207 29.39 14.35 -24.20
N GLU A 208 28.49 13.43 -24.56
CA GLU A 208 27.14 13.34 -23.99
C GLU A 208 27.17 13.16 -22.47
N LEU A 209 27.99 12.23 -21.98
CA LEU A 209 28.07 11.93 -20.54
C LEU A 209 28.66 13.10 -19.75
N LYS A 210 29.69 13.77 -20.29
CA LYS A 210 30.24 14.99 -19.69
C LYS A 210 29.21 16.11 -19.64
N ALA A 211 28.38 16.25 -20.68
CA ALA A 211 27.29 17.21 -20.68
C ALA A 211 26.24 16.89 -19.60
N MET A 212 25.91 15.60 -19.41
CA MET A 212 25.02 15.17 -18.33
C MET A 212 25.62 15.44 -16.94
N ILE A 213 26.89 15.11 -16.71
CA ILE A 213 27.58 15.40 -15.44
C ILE A 213 27.51 16.91 -15.13
N ALA A 214 27.87 17.76 -16.09
CA ALA A 214 27.82 19.21 -15.93
C ALA A 214 26.40 19.73 -15.64
N PHE A 215 25.38 19.13 -16.28
CA PHE A 215 23.99 19.46 -16.04
C PHE A 215 23.56 19.11 -14.60
N LEU A 216 23.84 17.89 -14.13
CA LEU A 216 23.52 17.46 -12.76
C LEU A 216 24.27 18.28 -11.71
N GLN A 217 25.52 18.67 -11.99
CA GLN A 217 26.30 19.56 -11.13
C GLN A 217 25.64 20.93 -11.02
N LYS A 218 25.17 21.50 -12.14
CA LYS A 218 24.43 22.76 -12.14
C LYS A 218 23.15 22.67 -11.31
N VAL A 219 22.39 21.58 -11.43
CA VAL A 219 21.19 21.35 -10.61
C VAL A 219 21.53 21.34 -9.12
N SER A 220 22.61 20.67 -8.74
CA SER A 220 23.07 20.59 -7.34
C SER A 220 23.44 21.96 -6.79
N ILE A 221 24.15 22.78 -7.59
CA ILE A 221 24.49 24.17 -7.23
C ILE A 221 23.24 25.04 -7.06
N GLU A 222 22.25 24.90 -7.95
CA GLU A 222 20.99 25.66 -7.84
C GLU A 222 20.17 25.26 -6.60
N ILE A 223 20.26 24.00 -6.14
CA ILE A 223 19.66 23.54 -4.87
C ILE A 223 20.34 24.19 -3.66
N ASP A 224 21.67 24.30 -3.68
CA ASP A 224 22.47 24.87 -2.58
C ASP A 224 22.48 26.40 -2.55
N ALA A 225 22.00 27.05 -3.60
CA ALA A 225 21.99 28.50 -3.71
C ALA A 225 21.13 29.11 -2.58
N PRO A 226 21.66 30.13 -1.85
CA PRO A 226 20.87 30.85 -0.86
C PRO A 226 19.69 31.55 -1.53
N LYS A 227 18.53 31.54 -0.87
CA LYS A 227 17.29 32.19 -1.33
C LYS A 227 17.05 33.51 -0.64
#